data_AF-A0A7J8SXR9-F1
#
_entry.id   AF-A0A7J8SXR9-F1
#
_cell.length_a   1.000
_cell.length_b   1.000
_cell.length_c   1.000
_cell.angle_alpha   90.00
_cell.angle_beta   90.00
_cell.angle_gamma   90.00
#
_symmetry.space_group_name_H-M   'P 1'
#
loop_
_entity.id
_entity.type
_entity.pdbx_description
1 polymer ?
#
loop_
_entity_poly.entity_id
_entity_poly.type
_entity_poly.pdbx_seq_one_letter_code
_entity_poly.pdbx_strand_id
1 'polypeptide(L)'
;MSSLLQCPSKLLFPFHHPYSNSTPGLLHLRRQTVPIFCAKRTGKQRYPSEKKKLKLKQKEALSSVTDKFQGIWRLSKLAVSVKNDPGKDFLHIHVGLLQEIAIVLEFPVASLLPEEAFSVVRKSFDARKILKEAKFVYTVDMDVSKLLSLEPRTWDFISRLEPKVGLIEHMPRERISRDLTSIIRDFKDSNGALSREQGHNIDSGESHKCSTVRKPRIAIVGSGPSGLFASLVLAEFGADVTLIERGQAVERRGRDIGALV
;
A
#
# COMPACT_ATOMS: atom_id res chain seq x y z
N MET A 1 69.58 22.31 1.43
CA MET A 1 69.82 20.85 1.42
C MET A 1 68.47 20.16 1.38
N SER A 2 67.94 19.95 0.18
CA SER A 2 66.64 19.32 -0.09
C SER A 2 66.90 18.07 -0.93
N SER A 3 66.73 16.89 -0.33
CA SER A 3 66.89 15.61 -1.00
C SER A 3 65.53 15.09 -1.46
N LEU A 4 65.33 15.19 -2.77
CA LEU A 4 64.40 14.41 -3.58
C LEU A 4 64.78 12.92 -3.50
N LEU A 5 63.79 12.03 -3.39
CA LEU A 5 63.94 10.63 -3.75
C LEU A 5 63.29 10.38 -5.12
N GLN A 6 64.16 9.99 -6.05
CA GLN A 6 63.88 9.52 -7.40
C GLN A 6 63.10 8.21 -7.41
N CYS A 7 62.21 8.07 -8.41
CA CYS A 7 61.80 6.78 -8.96
C CYS A 7 62.21 6.75 -10.46
N PRO A 8 62.77 5.65 -10.98
CA PRO A 8 63.38 5.66 -12.30
C PRO A 8 62.45 5.21 -13.44
N SER A 9 62.79 5.76 -14.61
CA SER A 9 62.80 5.21 -15.97
C SER A 9 61.51 4.77 -16.67
N LYS A 10 61.28 5.51 -17.76
CA LYS A 10 60.44 5.30 -18.94
C LYS A 10 60.90 4.10 -19.78
N LEU A 11 59.97 3.49 -20.53
CA LEU A 11 60.20 3.11 -21.93
C LEU A 11 58.96 3.47 -22.77
N LEU A 12 59.23 4.02 -23.97
CA LEU A 12 58.33 4.67 -24.92
C LEU A 12 57.66 3.68 -25.93
N PHE A 13 56.39 3.96 -26.26
CA PHE A 13 55.67 4.04 -27.58
C PHE A 13 56.09 3.16 -28.79
N PRO A 14 55.14 2.67 -29.64
CA PRO A 14 54.42 3.54 -30.58
C PRO A 14 52.93 3.23 -30.87
N PHE A 15 52.25 4.28 -31.34
CA PHE A 15 50.91 4.28 -31.93
C PHE A 15 50.82 3.43 -33.20
N HIS A 16 49.74 2.67 -33.36
CA HIS A 16 49.10 2.43 -34.65
C HIS A 16 47.59 2.25 -34.48
N HIS A 17 46.82 3.23 -34.96
CA HIS A 17 45.42 3.03 -35.35
C HIS A 17 45.37 2.21 -36.63
N PRO A 18 44.42 1.27 -36.74
CA PRO A 18 43.57 1.31 -37.91
C PRO A 18 42.09 1.11 -37.55
N TYR A 19 41.27 1.99 -38.12
CA TYR A 19 39.92 1.77 -38.64
C TYR A 19 38.86 1.09 -37.76
N SER A 20 37.93 1.93 -37.30
CA SER A 20 36.51 1.87 -37.69
C SER A 20 35.94 0.46 -37.95
N ASN A 21 35.21 -0.06 -36.96
CA ASN A 21 33.96 -0.76 -37.21
C ASN A 21 32.98 -0.41 -36.09
N SER A 22 32.05 0.48 -36.43
CA SER A 22 30.90 0.84 -35.62
C SER A 22 29.99 -0.37 -35.45
N THR A 23 30.08 -1.05 -34.31
CA THR A 23 28.96 -1.88 -33.83
C THR A 23 27.80 -0.94 -33.50
N PRO A 24 26.58 -1.13 -34.05
CA PRO A 24 25.43 -0.35 -33.64
C PRO A 24 25.15 -0.67 -32.18
N GLY A 25 25.45 0.29 -31.30
CA GLY A 25 25.08 0.20 -29.90
C GLY A 25 23.59 -0.08 -29.82
N LEU A 26 23.23 -1.17 -29.14
CA LEU A 26 21.86 -1.48 -28.76
C LEU A 26 21.24 -0.21 -28.17
N LEU A 27 20.35 0.40 -28.96
CA LEU A 27 19.52 1.52 -28.53
C LEU A 27 18.73 1.02 -27.32
N HIS A 28 19.24 1.28 -26.12
CA HIS A 28 18.43 1.21 -24.93
C HIS A 28 17.26 2.15 -25.18
N LEU A 29 16.09 1.58 -25.44
CA LEU A 29 14.81 2.25 -25.32
C LEU A 29 14.84 2.90 -23.94
N ARG A 30 15.11 4.20 -23.93
CA ARG A 30 15.11 5.04 -22.76
C ARG A 30 13.68 5.02 -22.25
N ARG A 31 13.35 4.02 -21.43
CA ARG A 31 12.08 3.96 -20.72
C ARG A 31 11.98 5.29 -20.03
N GLN A 32 11.06 6.13 -20.50
CA GLN A 32 10.81 7.43 -19.90
C GLN A 32 10.48 7.14 -18.44
N THR A 33 11.44 7.41 -17.55
CA THR A 33 11.22 7.37 -16.12
C THR A 33 10.13 8.39 -15.88
N VAL A 34 8.90 7.94 -15.62
CA VAL A 34 7.82 8.83 -15.21
C VAL A 34 8.33 9.50 -13.94
N PRO A 35 8.60 10.81 -13.98
CA PRO A 35 9.08 11.51 -12.79
C PRO A 35 7.96 11.43 -11.76
N ILE A 36 8.16 10.63 -10.72
CA ILE A 36 7.30 10.66 -9.54
C ILE A 36 7.60 11.98 -8.85
N PHE A 37 6.84 13.02 -9.20
CA PHE A 37 6.89 14.27 -8.47
C PHE A 37 6.34 13.99 -7.07
N CYS A 38 7.22 14.02 -6.06
CA CYS A 38 6.79 14.11 -4.67
C CYS A 38 5.78 15.26 -4.59
N ALA A 39 4.55 14.94 -4.18
CA ALA A 39 3.54 15.96 -3.92
C ALA A 39 4.18 17.00 -3.00
N LYS A 40 4.32 18.25 -3.46
CA LYS A 40 4.91 19.32 -2.67
C LYS A 40 4.21 19.33 -1.31
N ARG A 41 4.99 19.37 -0.23
CA ARG A 41 4.50 19.35 1.16
C ARG A 41 3.44 20.44 1.32
N THR A 42 2.17 20.07 1.25
CA THR A 42 1.03 20.98 1.10
C THR A 42 0.52 21.43 2.48
N GLY A 43 1.45 21.77 3.37
CA GLY A 43 1.17 22.20 4.74
C GLY A 43 1.71 23.60 5.02
N LYS A 44 0.84 24.48 5.51
CA LYS A 44 1.03 25.91 5.89
C LYS A 44 1.26 26.94 4.77
N GLN A 45 1.60 26.55 3.54
CA GLN A 45 1.91 27.47 2.42
C GLN A 45 0.76 27.73 1.42
N ARG A 46 -0.49 27.31 1.69
CA ARG A 46 -1.63 27.60 0.79
C ARG A 46 -2.26 28.95 1.10
N TYR A 47 -2.50 29.76 0.07
CA TYR A 47 -3.22 31.02 0.18
C TYR A 47 -4.67 30.78 0.67
N PRO A 48 -5.28 31.72 1.42
CA PRO A 48 -6.66 31.58 1.88
C PRO A 48 -7.68 31.27 0.78
N SER A 49 -7.49 31.84 -0.42
CA SER A 49 -8.32 31.59 -1.62
C SER A 49 -8.22 30.14 -2.10
N GLU A 50 -7.02 29.56 -2.12
CA GLU A 50 -6.78 28.16 -2.50
C GLU A 50 -7.43 27.19 -1.50
N LYS A 51 -7.32 27.50 -0.20
CA LYS A 51 -8.02 26.73 0.84
C LYS A 51 -9.53 26.77 0.65
N LYS A 52 -10.11 27.93 0.32
CA LYS A 52 -11.55 28.07 0.02
C LYS A 52 -11.95 27.25 -1.20
N LYS A 53 -11.18 27.33 -2.30
CA LYS A 53 -11.43 26.57 -3.53
C LYS A 53 -11.36 25.05 -3.31
N LEU A 54 -10.41 24.59 -2.49
CA LEU A 54 -10.31 23.17 -2.13
C LEU A 54 -11.47 22.69 -1.25
N LYS A 55 -11.91 23.49 -0.28
CA LYS A 55 -13.10 23.17 0.52
C LYS A 55 -14.35 23.05 -0.34
N LEU A 56 -14.52 23.93 -1.34
CA LEU A 56 -15.61 23.85 -2.31
C LEU A 56 -15.54 22.56 -3.14
N LYS A 57 -14.38 22.27 -3.73
CA LYS A 57 -14.16 21.02 -4.49
C LYS A 57 -14.41 19.76 -3.66
N GLN A 58 -13.98 19.75 -2.39
CA GLN A 58 -14.26 18.63 -1.47
C GLN A 58 -15.76 18.51 -1.21
N LYS A 59 -16.47 19.63 -0.99
CA LYS A 59 -17.92 19.64 -0.80
C LYS A 59 -18.67 19.16 -2.04
N GLU A 60 -18.24 19.56 -3.23
CA GLU A 60 -18.77 19.10 -4.52
C GLU A 60 -18.56 17.60 -4.71
N ALA A 61 -17.35 17.08 -4.44
CA ALA A 61 -17.03 15.65 -4.55
C ALA A 61 -17.83 14.75 -3.59
N LEU A 62 -18.28 15.29 -2.44
CA LEU A 62 -19.13 14.56 -1.48
C LEU A 62 -20.59 14.52 -1.90
N SER A 63 -21.04 15.49 -2.71
CA SER A 63 -22.44 15.65 -3.07
C SER A 63 -22.92 14.63 -4.10
N SER A 64 -22.00 13.99 -4.84
CA SER A 64 -22.31 12.99 -5.85
C SER A 64 -21.97 11.57 -5.37
N VAL A 65 -22.73 11.04 -4.41
CA VAL A 65 -22.73 9.58 -4.17
C VAL A 65 -23.75 8.96 -5.10
N THR A 66 -23.28 8.26 -6.12
CA THR A 66 -24.12 7.62 -7.14
C THR A 66 -24.79 6.35 -6.65
N ASP A 67 -24.19 5.62 -5.70
CA ASP A 67 -24.76 4.38 -5.16
C ASP A 67 -24.45 4.24 -3.66
N LYS A 68 -25.40 4.66 -2.80
CA LYS A 68 -25.24 4.60 -1.34
C LYS A 68 -25.31 3.17 -0.78
N PHE A 69 -25.90 2.25 -1.54
CA PHE A 69 -26.21 0.88 -1.11
C PHE A 69 -25.13 -0.12 -1.51
N GLN A 70 -24.10 0.34 -2.21
CA GLN A 70 -22.93 -0.45 -2.56
C GLN A 70 -21.66 0.14 -1.93
N GLY A 71 -20.71 -0.75 -1.64
CA GLY A 71 -19.39 -0.40 -1.11
C GLY A 71 -19.37 -0.26 0.41
N ILE A 72 -18.44 0.56 0.88
CA ILE A 72 -18.08 0.68 2.29
C ILE A 72 -18.30 2.12 2.76
N TRP A 73 -18.93 2.30 3.92
CA TRP A 73 -18.97 3.58 4.62
C TRP A 73 -17.96 3.60 5.76
N ARG A 74 -17.07 4.59 5.77
CA ARG A 74 -16.11 4.81 6.84
C ARG A 74 -16.67 5.81 7.84
N LEU A 75 -16.92 5.33 9.05
CA LEU A 75 -17.32 6.12 10.19
C LEU A 75 -16.08 6.48 11.02
N SER A 76 -15.84 7.77 11.25
CA SER A 76 -14.67 8.30 11.93
C SER A 76 -15.06 9.12 13.15
N LYS A 77 -14.14 9.20 14.12
CA LYS A 77 -14.30 9.96 15.36
C LYS A 77 -15.40 9.42 16.28
N LEU A 78 -15.66 8.11 16.22
CA LEU A 78 -16.53 7.42 17.17
C LEU A 78 -15.82 7.39 18.52
N ALA A 79 -16.39 8.06 19.54
CA ALA A 79 -15.70 8.37 20.77
C ALA A 79 -16.26 7.58 21.95
N VAL A 80 -15.67 6.42 22.23
CA VAL A 80 -16.10 5.51 23.30
C VAL A 80 -15.43 5.92 24.63
N SER A 81 -16.21 6.00 25.70
CA SER A 81 -15.67 6.23 27.04
C SER A 81 -14.80 5.05 27.50
N VAL A 82 -13.71 5.32 28.23
CA VAL A 82 -12.78 4.29 28.72
C VAL A 82 -13.47 3.24 29.57
N LYS A 83 -14.52 3.61 30.31
CA LYS A 83 -15.28 2.68 31.15
C LYS A 83 -16.05 1.64 30.34
N ASN A 84 -16.44 1.98 29.12
CA ASN A 84 -17.25 1.14 28.24
C ASN A 84 -16.39 0.38 27.22
N ASP A 85 -15.08 0.62 27.21
CA ASP A 85 -14.13 0.05 26.26
C ASP A 85 -13.36 -1.14 26.89
N PRO A 86 -13.21 -2.26 26.19
CA PRO A 86 -12.50 -3.45 26.68
C PRO A 86 -10.97 -3.27 26.81
N GLY A 87 -10.41 -2.16 26.35
CA GLY A 87 -9.00 -1.82 26.52
C GLY A 87 -8.18 -1.88 25.23
N LYS A 88 -6.92 -1.45 25.32
CA LYS A 88 -6.06 -1.12 24.15
C LYS A 88 -5.93 -2.24 23.12
N ASP A 89 -5.72 -3.48 23.57
CA ASP A 89 -5.36 -4.60 22.69
C ASP A 89 -6.59 -5.26 22.06
N PHE A 90 -7.80 -4.84 22.44
CA PHE A 90 -9.04 -5.32 21.85
C PHE A 90 -9.41 -4.50 20.61
N LEU A 91 -9.44 -5.17 19.46
CA LEU A 91 -9.71 -4.59 18.14
C LEU A 91 -11.07 -5.03 17.54
N HIS A 92 -11.81 -5.90 18.23
CA HIS A 92 -13.13 -6.34 17.76
C HIS A 92 -14.21 -5.30 18.07
N ILE A 93 -15.35 -5.47 17.41
CA ILE A 93 -16.56 -4.71 17.71
C ILE A 93 -17.06 -5.14 19.10
N HIS A 94 -17.62 -4.20 19.84
CA HIS A 94 -18.17 -4.43 21.17
C HIS A 94 -19.34 -3.47 21.40
N VAL A 95 -20.14 -3.73 22.44
CA VAL A 95 -21.37 -3.00 22.73
C VAL A 95 -21.18 -1.48 22.82
N GLY A 96 -20.12 -1.01 23.49
CA GLY A 96 -19.82 0.42 23.61
C GLY A 96 -19.55 1.10 22.27
N LEU A 97 -18.90 0.40 21.34
CA LEU A 97 -18.66 0.90 19.98
C LEU A 97 -19.92 0.83 19.11
N LEU A 98 -20.72 -0.24 19.23
CA LEU A 98 -22.01 -0.36 18.54
C LEU A 98 -22.97 0.78 18.93
N GLN A 99 -22.96 1.20 20.19
CA GLN A 99 -23.76 2.35 20.66
C GLN A 99 -23.38 3.64 19.92
N GLU A 100 -22.08 3.93 19.80
CA GLU A 100 -21.61 5.10 19.05
C GLU A 100 -21.93 5.00 17.55
N ILE A 101 -21.84 3.80 16.97
CA ILE A 101 -22.22 3.55 15.57
C ILE A 101 -23.72 3.81 15.38
N ALA A 102 -24.57 3.29 16.27
CA ALA A 102 -26.00 3.48 16.21
C ALA A 102 -26.38 4.96 16.28
N ILE A 103 -25.72 5.75 17.13
CA ILE A 103 -25.91 7.21 17.20
C ILE A 103 -25.57 7.87 15.85
N VAL A 104 -24.45 7.49 15.23
CA VAL A 104 -24.03 8.08 13.95
C VAL A 104 -24.94 7.70 12.78
N LEU A 105 -25.48 6.48 12.79
CA LEU A 105 -26.45 6.00 11.79
C LEU A 105 -27.90 6.43 12.10
N GLU A 106 -28.12 7.10 13.24
CA GLU A 106 -29.46 7.43 13.77
C GLU A 106 -30.34 6.18 13.96
N PHE A 107 -29.72 5.03 14.24
CA PHE A 107 -30.39 3.74 14.44
C PHE A 107 -30.85 3.59 15.90
N PRO A 108 -32.09 3.15 16.16
CA PRO A 108 -32.69 3.24 17.49
C PRO A 108 -32.09 2.27 18.53
N VAL A 109 -31.66 1.08 18.11
CA VAL A 109 -31.25 0.02 19.05
C VAL A 109 -29.90 -0.57 18.64
N ALA A 110 -28.83 -0.19 19.34
CA ALA A 110 -27.47 -0.63 19.01
C ALA A 110 -27.27 -2.15 19.01
N SER A 111 -27.99 -2.89 19.86
CA SER A 111 -27.86 -4.35 19.97
C SER A 111 -28.43 -5.14 18.80
N LEU A 112 -29.21 -4.49 17.91
CA LEU A 112 -29.73 -5.13 16.70
C LEU A 112 -28.77 -4.98 15.51
N LEU A 113 -27.70 -4.20 15.65
CA LEU A 113 -26.71 -4.06 14.59
C LEU A 113 -25.79 -5.29 14.57
N PRO A 114 -25.63 -5.96 13.41
CA PRO A 114 -24.74 -7.11 13.28
C PRO A 114 -23.28 -6.67 13.37
N GLU A 115 -22.50 -7.28 14.27
CA GLU A 115 -21.09 -6.96 14.47
C GLU A 115 -20.24 -7.31 13.23
N GLU A 116 -20.64 -8.33 12.47
CA GLU A 116 -19.95 -8.87 11.29
C GLU A 116 -19.94 -7.89 10.11
N ALA A 117 -20.85 -6.93 10.10
CA ALA A 117 -20.92 -5.89 9.08
C ALA A 117 -19.90 -4.76 9.29
N PHE A 118 -19.27 -4.71 10.47
CA PHE A 118 -18.36 -3.65 10.86
C PHE A 118 -16.93 -4.16 11.06
N SER A 119 -15.95 -3.37 10.64
CA SER A 119 -14.53 -3.67 10.85
C SER A 119 -13.77 -2.46 11.37
N VAL A 120 -12.98 -2.65 12.43
CA VAL A 120 -12.18 -1.58 13.01
C VAL A 120 -10.95 -1.33 12.12
N VAL A 121 -10.84 -0.12 11.57
CA VAL A 121 -9.67 0.30 10.78
C VAL A 121 -8.59 0.90 11.67
N ARG A 122 -9.03 1.65 12.67
CA ARG A 122 -8.13 2.35 13.58
C ARG A 122 -8.79 2.50 14.93
N LYS A 123 -8.02 2.18 15.97
CA LYS A 123 -8.28 2.55 17.36
C LYS A 123 -7.20 3.52 17.81
N SER A 124 -7.58 4.56 18.52
CA SER A 124 -6.67 5.53 19.11
C SER A 124 -7.17 5.96 20.47
N PHE A 125 -6.28 6.51 21.30
CA PHE A 125 -6.61 6.95 22.65
C PHE A 125 -6.35 8.44 22.80
N ASP A 126 -7.36 9.17 23.24
CA ASP A 126 -7.26 10.60 23.50
C ASP A 126 -6.95 10.84 24.98
N ALA A 127 -5.66 11.07 25.27
CA ALA A 127 -5.11 11.22 26.62
C ALA A 127 -4.92 12.70 27.03
N ARG A 128 -5.62 13.65 26.41
CA ARG A 128 -5.42 15.07 26.70
C ARG A 128 -5.86 15.43 28.12
N LYS A 129 -4.97 16.04 28.91
CA LYS A 129 -5.24 16.52 30.28
C LYS A 129 -6.42 17.51 30.40
N ILE A 130 -6.77 18.19 29.31
CA ILE A 130 -7.88 19.15 29.27
C ILE A 130 -9.26 18.48 29.23
N LEU A 131 -9.31 17.21 28.85
CA LEU A 131 -10.54 16.44 28.82
C LEU A 131 -10.82 15.90 30.22
N LYS A 132 -12.07 16.06 30.70
CA LYS A 132 -12.50 15.53 32.00
C LYS A 132 -12.45 13.99 32.05
N GLU A 133 -12.66 13.34 30.90
CA GLU A 133 -12.57 11.89 30.75
C GLU A 133 -11.80 11.56 29.47
N ALA A 134 -10.83 10.65 29.57
CA ALA A 134 -10.14 10.10 28.41
C ALA A 134 -11.08 9.21 27.60
N LYS A 135 -10.87 9.12 26.29
CA LYS A 135 -11.74 8.37 25.38
C LYS A 135 -10.94 7.59 24.35
N PHE A 136 -11.46 6.45 23.94
CA PHE A 136 -11.01 5.77 22.75
C PHE A 136 -11.72 6.34 21.53
N VAL A 137 -10.95 6.66 20.49
CA VAL A 137 -11.45 7.19 19.23
C VAL A 137 -11.24 6.16 18.14
N TYR A 138 -12.34 5.75 17.54
CA TYR A 138 -12.39 4.70 16.52
C TYR A 138 -12.64 5.27 15.12
N THR A 139 -12.12 4.52 14.15
CA THR A 139 -12.52 4.56 12.75
C THR A 139 -12.95 3.16 12.35
N VAL A 140 -14.19 3.04 11.87
CA VAL A 140 -14.85 1.78 11.54
C VAL A 140 -15.30 1.82 10.09
N ASP A 141 -15.04 0.73 9.36
CA ASP A 141 -15.58 0.49 8.03
C ASP A 141 -16.88 -0.33 8.18
N MET A 142 -17.96 0.14 7.57
CA MET A 142 -19.27 -0.50 7.49
C MET A 142 -19.47 -1.05 6.08
N ASP A 143 -19.60 -2.37 5.96
CA ASP A 143 -19.93 -3.05 4.70
C ASP A 143 -21.45 -3.05 4.49
N VAL A 144 -21.92 -2.32 3.49
CA VAL A 144 -23.35 -2.12 3.25
C VAL A 144 -24.03 -3.40 2.80
N SER A 145 -23.36 -4.18 1.94
CA SER A 145 -23.94 -5.40 1.40
C SER A 145 -24.14 -6.45 2.49
N LYS A 146 -23.19 -6.57 3.43
CA LYS A 146 -23.33 -7.43 4.61
C LYS A 146 -24.33 -6.90 5.61
N LEU A 147 -24.38 -5.58 5.83
CA LEU A 147 -25.33 -4.99 6.77
C LEU A 147 -26.78 -5.21 6.31
N LEU A 148 -27.06 -4.98 5.02
CA LEU A 148 -28.39 -5.15 4.45
C LEU A 148 -28.82 -6.61 4.37
N SER A 149 -27.88 -7.55 4.18
CA SER A 149 -28.22 -8.98 4.15
C SER A 149 -28.57 -9.53 5.53
N LEU A 150 -27.93 -9.03 6.58
CA LEU A 150 -28.16 -9.45 7.96
C LEU A 150 -29.34 -8.70 8.61
N GLU A 151 -29.42 -7.38 8.43
CA GLU A 151 -30.49 -6.55 9.00
C GLU A 151 -31.08 -5.61 7.92
N PRO A 152 -32.07 -6.08 7.14
CA PRO A 152 -32.65 -5.31 6.02
C PRO A 152 -33.30 -3.98 6.43
N ARG A 153 -33.72 -3.85 7.69
CA ARG A 153 -34.33 -2.62 8.24
C ARG A 153 -33.38 -1.42 8.25
N THR A 154 -32.08 -1.67 8.15
CA THR A 154 -31.06 -0.61 8.07
C THR A 154 -31.13 0.20 6.76
N TRP A 155 -31.86 -0.29 5.75
CA TRP A 155 -32.03 0.36 4.45
C TRP A 155 -32.48 1.81 4.55
N ASP A 156 -33.48 2.07 5.40
CA ASP A 156 -34.02 3.42 5.61
C ASP A 156 -32.96 4.39 6.16
N PHE A 157 -32.10 3.91 7.06
CA PHE A 157 -31.05 4.71 7.70
C PHE A 157 -29.91 5.00 6.73
N ILE A 158 -29.53 4.01 5.91
CA ILE A 158 -28.51 4.17 4.86
C ILE A 158 -29.00 5.15 3.78
N SER A 159 -30.30 5.15 3.45
CA SER A 159 -30.87 6.07 2.46
C SER A 159 -30.70 7.54 2.89
N ARG A 160 -30.88 7.82 4.19
CA ARG A 160 -30.71 9.13 4.84
C ARG A 160 -29.26 9.51 5.10
N LEU A 161 -28.33 8.54 5.05
CA LEU A 161 -26.93 8.78 5.33
C LEU A 161 -26.32 9.71 4.27
N GLU A 162 -25.59 10.73 4.73
CA GLU A 162 -24.92 11.72 3.88
C GLU A 162 -23.42 11.79 4.20
N PRO A 163 -22.55 11.88 3.17
CA PRO A 163 -21.13 12.03 3.39
C PRO A 163 -20.76 13.35 4.08
N LYS A 164 -19.95 13.27 5.12
CA LYS A 164 -19.43 14.39 5.90
C LYS A 164 -17.92 14.22 6.08
N VAL A 165 -17.11 15.17 5.57
CA VAL A 165 -15.64 15.08 5.59
C VAL A 165 -15.10 14.75 6.98
N GLY A 166 -14.31 13.67 7.08
CA GLY A 166 -13.66 13.27 8.32
C GLY A 166 -14.61 12.85 9.44
N LEU A 167 -15.87 12.53 9.11
CA LEU A 167 -16.84 11.88 9.97
C LEU A 167 -17.46 10.66 9.29
N ILE A 168 -18.03 10.85 8.10
CA ILE A 168 -18.74 9.82 7.34
C ILE A 168 -18.28 9.91 5.89
N GLU A 169 -17.55 8.90 5.42
CA GLU A 169 -17.01 8.88 4.06
C GLU A 169 -17.51 7.65 3.33
N HIS A 170 -18.06 7.83 2.12
CA HIS A 170 -18.51 6.72 1.28
C HIS A 170 -17.40 6.31 0.31
N MET A 171 -17.14 5.00 0.24
CA MET A 171 -16.18 4.38 -0.65
C MET A 171 -16.94 3.39 -1.54
N PRO A 172 -17.36 3.78 -2.76
CA PRO A 172 -18.20 2.96 -3.63
C PRO A 172 -17.48 1.71 -4.15
N ARG A 173 -16.14 1.72 -4.17
CA ARG A 173 -15.36 0.51 -4.43
C ARG A 173 -15.15 -0.20 -3.12
N GLU A 174 -15.54 -1.48 -3.09
CA GLU A 174 -15.08 -2.43 -2.10
C GLU A 174 -13.57 -2.22 -1.92
N ARG A 175 -13.10 -2.32 -0.68
CA ARG A 175 -11.69 -2.35 -0.37
C ARG A 175 -11.16 -3.70 -0.86
N ILE A 176 -11.19 -3.91 -2.18
CA ILE A 176 -10.07 -4.49 -2.89
C ILE A 176 -8.94 -3.57 -2.46
N SER A 177 -8.30 -3.90 -1.34
CA SER A 177 -6.90 -3.64 -1.20
C SER A 177 -6.39 -4.04 -2.57
N ARG A 178 -5.97 -3.06 -3.36
CA ARG A 178 -4.92 -3.29 -4.34
C ARG A 178 -3.70 -3.67 -3.51
N ASP A 179 -3.82 -4.81 -2.83
CA ASP A 179 -2.74 -5.48 -2.19
C ASP A 179 -1.79 -5.73 -3.34
N LEU A 180 -0.51 -5.49 -3.09
CA LEU A 180 0.48 -5.66 -4.14
C LEU A 180 0.31 -7.07 -4.73
N THR A 181 -0.04 -8.04 -3.88
CA THR A 181 -0.43 -9.40 -4.24
C THR A 181 -1.56 -9.49 -5.28
N SER A 182 -2.67 -8.75 -5.13
CA SER A 182 -3.80 -8.83 -6.08
C SER A 182 -3.43 -8.21 -7.42
N ILE A 183 -2.75 -7.05 -7.40
CA ILE A 183 -2.21 -6.42 -8.61
C ILE A 183 -1.25 -7.39 -9.31
N ILE A 184 -0.36 -8.05 -8.57
CA ILE A 184 0.60 -9.02 -9.11
C ILE A 184 -0.12 -10.22 -9.76
N ARG A 185 -1.19 -10.73 -9.15
CA ARG A 185 -2.00 -11.82 -9.71
C ARG A 185 -2.66 -11.40 -11.03
N ASP A 186 -3.28 -10.22 -11.07
CA ASP A 186 -3.88 -9.68 -12.30
C ASP A 186 -2.83 -9.55 -13.44
N PHE A 187 -1.60 -9.15 -13.10
CA PHE A 187 -0.47 -9.13 -14.07
C PHE A 187 0.01 -10.52 -14.50
N LYS A 188 -0.14 -11.56 -13.67
CA LYS A 188 0.17 -12.93 -14.05
C LYS A 188 -0.91 -13.52 -14.96
N ASP A 189 -2.18 -13.29 -14.67
CA ASP A 189 -3.30 -13.83 -15.45
C ASP A 189 -3.35 -13.24 -16.87
N SER A 190 -3.04 -11.94 -17.00
CA SER A 190 -2.92 -11.25 -18.29
C SER A 190 -1.75 -11.73 -19.16
N ASN A 191 -0.62 -12.13 -18.55
CA ASN A 191 0.51 -12.72 -19.27
C ASN A 191 0.33 -14.22 -19.56
N GLY A 192 -0.46 -14.94 -18.76
CA GLY A 192 -0.78 -16.36 -18.96
C GLY A 192 -1.74 -16.64 -20.11
N ALA A 193 -2.67 -15.72 -20.39
CA ALA A 193 -3.63 -15.85 -21.50
C ALA A 193 -2.97 -15.74 -22.90
N LEU A 194 -1.81 -15.10 -23.02
CA LEU A 194 -1.07 -14.96 -24.29
C LEU A 194 -0.27 -16.22 -24.68
N SER A 195 -0.29 -17.30 -23.88
CA SER A 195 0.45 -18.54 -24.17
C SER A 195 -0.43 -19.73 -24.57
N ARG A 196 -1.75 -19.57 -24.73
CA ARG A 196 -2.65 -20.72 -24.86
C ARG A 196 -3.60 -20.69 -26.05
N GLU A 197 -3.25 -20.06 -27.16
CA GLU A 197 -3.94 -20.30 -28.43
C GLU A 197 -2.98 -20.22 -29.62
N GLN A 198 -2.37 -21.35 -29.99
CA GLN A 198 -2.09 -21.67 -31.40
C GLN A 198 -1.79 -23.17 -31.53
N GLY A 199 -2.80 -23.95 -31.94
CA GLY A 199 -2.61 -25.34 -32.36
C GLY A 199 -2.46 -25.44 -33.88
N HIS A 200 -1.40 -26.15 -34.32
CA HIS A 200 -1.21 -26.88 -35.59
C HIS A 200 -1.19 -26.08 -36.93
N ASN A 201 -0.30 -26.29 -37.93
CA ASN A 201 0.81 -27.20 -38.23
C ASN A 201 1.64 -26.63 -39.41
N ILE A 202 2.81 -27.26 -39.66
CA ILE A 202 3.60 -27.39 -40.92
C ILE A 202 4.85 -26.49 -41.11
N ASP A 203 5.99 -27.14 -40.80
CA ASP A 203 7.24 -27.31 -41.58
C ASP A 203 8.26 -26.18 -41.86
N SER A 204 9.52 -26.61 -41.65
CA SER A 204 10.80 -26.18 -42.20
C SER A 204 11.51 -24.91 -41.68
N GLY A 205 12.67 -25.17 -41.05
CA GLY A 205 13.90 -24.40 -41.30
C GLY A 205 14.12 -23.11 -40.52
N GLU A 206 14.79 -23.26 -39.36
CA GLU A 206 15.75 -22.34 -38.70
C GLU A 206 15.45 -22.20 -37.21
N SER A 207 16.19 -22.98 -36.42
CA SER A 207 16.18 -22.93 -34.96
C SER A 207 16.86 -21.66 -34.46
N HIS A 208 16.19 -20.52 -34.56
CA HIS A 208 16.37 -19.45 -33.61
C HIS A 208 15.74 -19.91 -32.29
N LYS A 209 16.57 -20.50 -31.41
CA LYS A 209 16.19 -20.80 -30.02
C LYS A 209 15.50 -19.56 -29.46
N CYS A 210 14.17 -19.62 -29.32
CA CYS A 210 13.40 -18.65 -28.56
C CYS A 210 14.06 -18.61 -27.18
N SER A 211 14.82 -17.54 -26.92
CA SER A 211 15.61 -17.44 -25.70
C SER A 211 14.62 -17.59 -24.55
N THR A 212 14.70 -18.70 -23.82
CA THR A 212 13.96 -18.91 -22.59
C THR A 212 14.09 -17.62 -21.79
N VAL A 213 13.00 -16.87 -21.62
CA VAL A 213 13.04 -15.56 -20.95
C VAL A 213 13.60 -15.80 -19.56
N ARG A 214 14.89 -15.48 -19.37
CA ARG A 214 15.58 -15.76 -18.11
C ARG A 214 14.98 -14.84 -17.06
N LYS A 215 14.58 -15.41 -15.92
CA LYS A 215 14.09 -14.63 -14.79
C LYS A 215 15.15 -13.59 -14.40
N PRO A 216 14.77 -12.32 -14.17
CA PRO A 216 15.73 -11.31 -13.75
C PRO A 216 16.31 -11.71 -12.39
N ARG A 217 17.65 -11.72 -12.29
CA ARG A 217 18.37 -12.02 -11.05
C ARG A 217 18.61 -10.73 -10.27
N ILE A 218 18.17 -10.68 -9.02
CA ILE A 218 18.22 -9.47 -8.19
C ILE A 218 18.86 -9.81 -6.86
N ALA A 219 19.97 -9.14 -6.53
CA ALA A 219 20.56 -9.21 -5.20
C ALA A 219 20.02 -8.07 -4.32
N ILE A 220 19.56 -8.39 -3.12
CA ILE A 220 19.12 -7.42 -2.11
C ILE A 220 20.06 -7.54 -0.92
N VAL A 221 20.67 -6.44 -0.52
CA VAL A 221 21.58 -6.39 0.62
C VAL A 221 20.88 -5.72 1.80
N GLY A 222 20.71 -6.47 2.89
CA GLY A 222 20.02 -6.07 4.10
C GLY A 222 18.64 -6.73 4.24
N SER A 223 18.43 -7.52 5.29
CA SER A 223 17.14 -8.14 5.63
C SER A 223 16.35 -7.34 6.67
N GLY A 224 16.48 -6.01 6.66
CA GLY A 224 15.57 -5.13 7.38
C GLY A 224 14.16 -5.15 6.76
N PRO A 225 13.18 -4.42 7.33
CA PRO A 225 11.82 -4.41 6.81
C PRO A 225 11.78 -4.02 5.32
N SER A 226 12.57 -3.00 4.92
CA SER A 226 12.69 -2.58 3.52
C SER A 226 13.14 -3.71 2.59
N GLY A 227 14.23 -4.42 2.94
CA GLY A 227 14.77 -5.48 2.10
C GLY A 227 13.85 -6.69 2.03
N LEU A 228 13.24 -7.08 3.16
CA LEU A 228 12.26 -8.17 3.20
C LEU A 228 11.03 -7.89 2.32
N PHE A 229 10.45 -6.69 2.41
CA PHE A 229 9.32 -6.31 1.54
C PHE A 229 9.73 -6.25 0.07
N ALA A 230 10.91 -5.71 -0.24
CA ALA A 230 11.41 -5.69 -1.61
C ALA A 230 11.61 -7.11 -2.17
N SER A 231 12.21 -8.01 -1.38
CA SER A 231 12.39 -9.41 -1.76
C SER A 231 11.07 -10.12 -2.00
N LEU A 232 10.09 -9.94 -1.10
CA LEU A 232 8.76 -10.54 -1.21
C LEU A 232 8.09 -10.13 -2.52
N VAL A 233 7.98 -8.82 -2.76
CA VAL A 233 7.32 -8.28 -3.95
C VAL A 233 8.01 -8.76 -5.22
N LEU A 234 9.34 -8.66 -5.30
CA LEU A 234 10.09 -9.09 -6.49
C LEU A 234 9.99 -10.59 -6.75
N ALA A 235 10.00 -11.42 -5.71
CA ALA A 235 9.81 -12.85 -5.83
C ALA A 235 8.39 -13.21 -6.32
N GLU A 236 7.36 -12.51 -5.82
CA GLU A 236 5.98 -12.68 -6.30
C GLU A 236 5.80 -12.32 -7.78
N PHE A 237 6.53 -11.31 -8.26
CA PHE A 237 6.66 -10.95 -9.68
C PHE A 237 7.50 -11.95 -10.50
N GLY A 238 8.07 -12.99 -9.88
CA GLY A 238 8.80 -14.06 -10.56
C GLY A 238 10.29 -13.77 -10.81
N ALA A 239 10.85 -12.74 -10.17
CA ALA A 239 12.29 -12.52 -10.17
C ALA A 239 13.02 -13.58 -9.35
N ASP A 240 14.26 -13.85 -9.73
CA ASP A 240 15.19 -14.71 -8.99
C ASP A 240 15.95 -13.85 -7.97
N VAL A 241 15.44 -13.78 -6.74
CA VAL A 241 15.91 -12.86 -5.71
C VAL A 241 16.89 -13.57 -4.76
N THR A 242 18.07 -12.98 -4.58
CA THR A 242 19.05 -13.38 -3.56
C THR A 242 19.12 -12.31 -2.47
N LEU A 243 18.67 -12.64 -1.26
CA LEU A 243 18.73 -11.75 -0.10
C LEU A 243 19.99 -12.04 0.72
N ILE A 244 20.78 -11.00 0.99
CA ILE A 244 22.07 -11.09 1.69
C ILE A 244 21.99 -10.21 2.94
N GLU A 245 22.23 -10.78 4.11
CA GLU A 245 22.28 -10.05 5.39
C GLU A 245 23.62 -10.33 6.08
N ARG A 246 24.21 -9.30 6.69
CA ARG A 246 25.46 -9.44 7.44
C ARG A 246 25.26 -10.12 8.79
N GLY A 247 24.10 -9.90 9.41
CA GLY A 247 23.73 -10.40 10.72
C GLY A 247 23.46 -11.90 10.72
N GLN A 248 23.52 -12.49 11.92
CA GLN A 248 23.09 -13.86 12.13
C GLN A 248 21.56 -13.97 12.09
N ALA A 249 21.06 -15.21 11.93
CA ALA A 249 19.65 -15.54 12.05
C ALA A 249 19.05 -15.04 13.39
N VAL A 250 17.80 -14.59 13.36
CA VAL A 250 17.13 -13.90 14.50
C VAL A 250 17.11 -14.79 15.75
N GLU A 251 16.95 -16.10 15.60
CA GLU A 251 16.90 -17.08 16.67
C GLU A 251 18.26 -17.25 17.36
N ARG A 252 19.37 -17.07 16.62
CA ARG A 252 20.73 -17.09 17.20
C ARG A 252 21.02 -15.75 17.87
N ARG A 253 20.79 -14.65 17.17
CA ARG A 253 20.97 -13.29 17.69
C ARG A 253 20.14 -13.02 18.96
N GLY A 254 18.90 -13.51 19.00
CA GLY A 254 18.02 -13.36 20.17
C GLY A 254 18.56 -14.09 21.40
N ARG A 255 19.18 -15.26 21.23
CA ARG A 255 19.86 -15.99 22.30
C ARG A 255 21.13 -15.28 22.76
N ASP A 256 21.96 -14.81 21.83
CA ASP A 256 23.20 -14.10 22.16
C ASP A 256 22.92 -12.79 22.93
N ILE A 257 21.89 -12.04 22.52
CA ILE A 257 21.44 -10.83 23.23
C ILE A 257 20.77 -11.19 24.55
N GLY A 258 19.94 -12.24 24.58
CA GLY A 258 19.25 -12.69 25.80
C GLY A 258 20.19 -13.24 26.88
N ALA A 259 21.34 -13.78 26.48
CA ALA A 259 22.41 -14.22 27.39
C ALA A 259 23.29 -13.07 27.90
N LEU A 260 23.11 -11.86 27.36
CA LEU A 260 23.81 -10.63 27.79
C LEU A 260 23.09 -9.91 28.95
N VAL A 261 22.06 -10.54 29.53
CA VAL A 261 21.24 -10.03 30.64
C VAL A 261 21.56 -10.78 31.92
#